data_AF-A0A0A1U1W4-F1
#
_entry.id   AF-A0A0A1U1W4-F1
#
_cell.length_a   1.000
_cell.length_b   1.000
_cell.length_c   1.000
_cell.angle_alpha   90.00
_cell.angle_beta   90.00
_cell.angle_gamma   90.00
#
_symmetry.space_group_name_H-M   'P 1'
#
loop_
_entity.id
_entity.type
_entity.pdbx_description
1 polymer ?
#
loop_
_entity_poly.entity_id
_entity_poly.type
_entity_poly.pdbx_seq_one_letter_code
_entity_poly.pdbx_strand_id
1 'polypeptide(L)'
;MLVRVSIFPLLLVTVLSSCYTIDDKTQCIGDFTSSCKGDLVVADSSCISPKGFEANDKITSFHFITHTKITVGSGAFYGDYNMLNFTADGGIGSLGKYSFSGSGITTLDITGITTIPKDCFSYSELKQLVGFESVTSIAENAFCGTKITSLNLSDNYVLLGKNAFAQTKLNYVKLPHVVKTIEDSVFAYCLELREIDINGANYITNGMFSGCKNLEKIHHTENVTQIGMNAFYQCTLVETFHFYRLKKVLFDFSNAKFLFYHNTFAPLEISELNQGLKVFVPDTYNSSHFGNIGVQKSTCDRFHYIDTKNLVADEKVICSNCPPNTINDDGLSNECPINMTQCLSIHKNCKICIDTNCELCDANLLVQNDGCVSSCGVDYITFLNRSCVSVCPNNFFKNGTTCSQCKENCQKCVDSNTCNQCDDNYYFLNESCYEECPLGYYKGDKTCDLCASSCRSCVDGTSCESCVDNFMMVEDTHQCVESCDENGYFQQKTTCKKCSGNCLHCNSEITCNLCNETFYLSDHNRVCVTRCPTGFFENNITCSECKIDYEIPCETEECFRCYEGAWKRDLVVVLFVLFLLL
;
A
#
# COMPACT_ATOMS: atom_id res chain seq x y z
N MET A 1 68.96 2.03 31.13
CA MET A 1 67.94 1.34 30.32
C MET A 1 67.59 2.29 29.18
N LEU A 2 68.25 2.14 28.04
CA LEU A 2 68.08 2.96 26.83
C LEU A 2 66.88 2.42 26.06
N VAL A 3 65.81 3.21 25.94
CA VAL A 3 64.64 2.87 25.13
C VAL A 3 64.89 3.33 23.70
N ARG A 4 65.06 2.38 22.78
CA ARG A 4 65.07 2.63 21.33
C ARG A 4 63.65 2.96 20.88
N VAL A 5 63.43 4.20 20.46
CA VAL A 5 62.26 4.58 19.66
C VAL A 5 62.60 4.28 18.20
N SER A 6 61.98 3.24 17.65
CA SER A 6 62.07 2.92 16.23
C SER A 6 61.23 3.92 15.44
N ILE A 7 61.91 4.88 14.81
CA ILE A 7 61.32 5.78 13.82
C ILE A 7 61.19 4.98 12.53
N PHE A 8 59.98 4.57 12.17
CA PHE A 8 59.68 4.07 10.83
C PHE A 8 59.86 5.22 9.83
N PRO A 9 60.54 5.01 8.69
CA PRO A 9 60.72 6.07 7.71
C PRO A 9 59.36 6.38 7.07
N LEU A 10 58.99 7.67 7.06
CA LEU A 10 57.99 8.21 6.15
C LEU A 10 58.44 7.83 4.74
N LEU A 11 57.82 6.81 4.15
CA LEU A 11 57.89 6.59 2.72
C LEU A 11 57.17 7.77 2.07
N LEU A 12 57.92 8.58 1.31
CA LEU A 12 57.36 9.53 0.37
C LEU A 12 56.36 8.77 -0.52
N VAL A 13 55.06 8.97 -0.29
CA VAL A 13 54.02 8.56 -1.22
C VAL A 13 54.16 9.50 -2.41
N THR A 14 54.93 9.08 -3.41
CA THR A 14 54.74 9.58 -4.76
C THR A 14 53.29 9.31 -5.11
N VAL A 15 52.50 10.37 -5.28
CA VAL A 15 51.12 10.31 -5.78
C VAL A 15 51.20 9.65 -7.16
N LEU A 16 51.05 8.33 -7.20
CA LEU A 16 50.67 7.65 -8.43
C LEU A 16 49.34 8.28 -8.80
N SER A 17 49.30 8.98 -9.93
CA SER A 17 48.07 9.51 -10.49
C SER A 17 47.04 8.37 -10.49
N SER A 18 45.96 8.54 -9.73
CA SER A 18 44.81 7.65 -9.81
C SER A 18 44.37 7.58 -11.28
N CYS A 19 44.03 6.37 -11.75
CA CYS A 19 43.60 6.19 -13.14
C CYS A 19 42.21 6.83 -13.39
N TYR A 20 41.46 7.08 -12.31
CA TYR A 20 40.18 7.75 -12.34
C TYR A 20 40.35 9.25 -12.08
N THR A 21 39.39 10.02 -12.55
CA THR A 21 39.28 11.47 -12.37
C THR A 21 37.99 11.81 -11.63
N ILE A 22 37.96 12.99 -11.00
CA ILE A 22 36.75 13.53 -10.38
C ILE A 22 35.92 14.23 -11.46
N ASP A 23 34.65 13.87 -11.59
CA ASP A 23 33.69 14.55 -12.45
C ASP A 23 33.33 15.91 -11.83
N ASP A 24 33.60 17.00 -12.54
CA ASP A 24 33.32 18.37 -12.11
C ASP A 24 31.84 18.60 -11.74
N LYS A 25 30.91 17.86 -12.34
CA LYS A 25 29.46 18.03 -12.07
C LYS A 25 29.00 17.28 -10.85
N THR A 26 29.46 16.04 -10.68
CA THR A 26 28.96 15.14 -9.62
C THR A 26 29.88 15.08 -8.42
N GLN A 27 31.13 15.54 -8.55
CA GLN A 27 32.19 15.42 -7.55
C GLN A 27 32.46 13.95 -7.17
N CYS A 28 32.13 13.02 -8.07
CA CYS A 28 32.31 11.59 -7.92
C CYS A 28 33.40 11.09 -8.88
N ILE A 29 33.92 9.88 -8.65
CA ILE A 29 34.99 9.33 -9.47
C ILE A 29 34.47 8.63 -10.73
N GLY A 30 35.27 8.67 -11.80
CA GLY A 30 35.05 7.92 -13.04
C GLY A 30 36.33 7.81 -13.89
N ASP A 31 36.39 6.80 -14.74
CA ASP A 31 37.40 6.60 -15.77
C ASP A 31 36.95 7.15 -17.14
N PHE A 32 37.05 8.48 -17.29
CA PHE A 32 36.72 9.15 -18.55
C PHE A 32 37.85 9.07 -19.60
N THR A 33 38.95 8.41 -19.28
CA THR A 33 40.13 8.28 -20.15
C THR A 33 40.40 6.83 -20.57
N SER A 34 39.57 5.88 -20.13
CA SER A 34 39.72 4.43 -20.33
C SER A 34 41.09 3.89 -19.88
N SER A 35 41.66 4.51 -18.84
CA SER A 35 43.00 4.22 -18.33
C SER A 35 42.99 3.23 -17.17
N CYS A 36 41.86 3.08 -16.47
CA CYS A 36 41.73 2.19 -15.33
C CYS A 36 41.72 0.72 -15.74
N LYS A 37 42.44 -0.09 -14.97
CA LYS A 37 42.62 -1.53 -15.18
C LYS A 37 43.04 -2.22 -13.88
N GLY A 38 42.78 -3.52 -13.80
CA GLY A 38 43.13 -4.36 -12.66
C GLY A 38 42.30 -4.04 -11.42
N ASP A 39 42.92 -4.17 -10.25
CA ASP A 39 42.27 -3.95 -8.97
C ASP A 39 42.41 -2.50 -8.52
N LEU A 40 41.28 -1.85 -8.22
CA LEU A 40 41.22 -0.46 -7.79
C LEU A 40 40.90 -0.37 -6.31
N VAL A 41 41.76 0.34 -5.57
CA VAL A 41 41.53 0.73 -4.17
C VAL A 41 41.25 2.22 -4.13
N VAL A 42 40.09 2.60 -3.59
CA VAL A 42 39.62 3.99 -3.53
C VAL A 42 39.48 4.40 -2.07
N ALA A 43 40.17 5.46 -1.64
CA ALA A 43 40.14 5.96 -0.27
C ALA A 43 39.79 7.45 -0.16
N ASP A 44 39.76 8.16 -1.28
CA ASP A 44 39.59 9.61 -1.39
C ASP A 44 38.22 10.02 -1.95
N SER A 45 37.30 9.07 -2.13
CA SER A 45 35.94 9.34 -2.60
C SER A 45 34.93 8.36 -2.01
N SER A 46 33.69 8.81 -1.88
CA SER A 46 32.54 8.02 -1.43
C SER A 46 31.44 7.91 -2.49
N CYS A 47 31.73 8.21 -3.76
CA CYS A 47 30.73 8.05 -4.81
C CYS A 47 31.35 7.83 -6.20
N ILE A 48 30.59 7.14 -7.05
CA ILE A 48 30.93 6.90 -8.45
C ILE A 48 29.95 7.66 -9.34
N SER A 49 30.47 8.38 -10.32
CA SER A 49 29.64 9.16 -11.25
C SER A 49 28.72 8.26 -12.07
N PRO A 50 27.56 8.76 -12.53
CA PRO A 50 26.79 8.09 -13.56
C PRO A 50 27.67 7.79 -14.78
N LYS A 51 27.63 6.55 -15.28
CA LYS A 51 28.50 6.06 -16.36
C LYS A 51 30.00 6.20 -16.08
N GLY A 52 30.40 6.32 -14.82
CA GLY A 52 31.78 6.62 -14.43
C GLY A 52 32.79 5.60 -14.94
N PHE A 53 32.43 4.32 -14.98
CA PHE A 53 33.29 3.24 -15.46
C PHE A 53 32.63 2.39 -16.56
N GLU A 54 31.59 2.93 -17.22
CA GLU A 54 30.81 2.20 -18.24
C GLU A 54 31.70 1.54 -19.31
N ALA A 55 31.41 0.27 -19.58
CA ALA A 55 32.07 -0.60 -20.54
C ALA A 55 33.58 -0.75 -20.30
N ASN A 56 34.02 -0.65 -19.04
CA ASN A 56 35.41 -0.92 -18.70
C ASN A 56 35.64 -2.44 -18.62
N ASP A 57 36.37 -2.95 -19.60
CA ASP A 57 36.71 -4.37 -19.70
C ASP A 57 38.05 -4.74 -19.06
N LYS A 58 38.71 -3.79 -18.39
CA LYS A 58 40.06 -3.99 -17.85
C LYS A 58 40.06 -4.05 -16.32
N ILE A 59 39.05 -3.48 -15.67
CA ILE A 59 38.93 -3.51 -14.21
C ILE A 59 38.42 -4.86 -13.75
N THR A 60 39.08 -5.42 -12.74
CA THR A 60 38.76 -6.72 -12.15
C THR A 60 38.12 -6.59 -10.77
N SER A 61 38.45 -5.55 -10.01
CA SER A 61 37.84 -5.31 -8.71
C SER A 61 37.84 -3.85 -8.25
N PHE A 62 36.91 -3.54 -7.35
CA PHE A 62 36.85 -2.31 -6.57
C PHE A 62 36.84 -2.60 -5.08
N HIS A 63 37.63 -1.83 -4.34
CA HIS A 63 37.60 -1.80 -2.88
C HIS A 63 37.62 -0.35 -2.38
N PHE A 64 36.52 0.09 -1.76
CA PHE A 64 36.42 1.40 -1.12
C PHE A 64 36.80 1.31 0.36
N ILE A 65 37.91 1.95 0.72
CA ILE A 65 38.35 2.13 2.11
C ILE A 65 37.72 3.42 2.63
N THR A 66 36.50 3.32 3.13
CA THR A 66 35.73 4.46 3.63
C THR A 66 34.86 4.05 4.81
N HIS A 67 34.62 4.97 5.74
CA HIS A 67 33.66 4.77 6.83
C HIS A 67 32.26 5.30 6.48
N THR A 68 32.12 6.01 5.36
CA THR A 68 30.84 6.52 4.88
C THR A 68 30.25 5.58 3.84
N LYS A 69 28.92 5.50 3.80
CA LYS A 69 28.22 4.74 2.78
C LYS A 69 28.48 5.32 1.39
N ILE A 70 28.74 4.46 0.42
CA ILE A 70 29.04 4.89 -0.95
C ILE A 70 27.80 5.02 -1.83
N THR A 71 27.84 5.96 -2.77
CA THR A 71 26.78 6.14 -3.78
C THR A 71 27.27 5.65 -5.14
N VAL A 72 26.57 4.68 -5.72
CA VAL A 72 26.86 4.14 -7.06
C VAL A 72 25.95 4.81 -8.09
N GLY A 73 26.53 5.61 -8.99
CA GLY A 73 25.80 6.31 -10.04
C GLY A 73 25.07 5.40 -11.03
N SER A 74 24.12 5.96 -11.78
CA SER A 74 23.40 5.19 -12.81
C SER A 74 24.33 4.78 -13.94
N GLY A 75 24.31 3.50 -14.32
CA GLY A 75 25.19 2.93 -15.34
C GLY A 75 26.67 2.94 -14.97
N ALA A 76 27.02 3.11 -13.68
CA ALA A 76 28.40 3.24 -13.23
C ALA A 76 29.34 2.15 -13.77
N PHE A 77 28.87 0.89 -13.80
CA PHE A 77 29.61 -0.28 -14.26
C PHE A 77 28.83 -1.04 -15.36
N TYR A 78 28.08 -0.30 -16.18
CA TYR A 78 27.29 -0.90 -17.26
C TYR A 78 28.22 -1.58 -18.27
N GLY A 79 28.09 -2.89 -18.45
CA GLY A 79 28.90 -3.66 -19.39
C GLY A 79 30.31 -3.99 -18.89
N ASP A 80 30.59 -3.88 -17.59
CA ASP A 80 31.90 -4.18 -17.01
C ASP A 80 32.04 -5.69 -16.74
N TYR A 81 32.09 -6.47 -17.81
CA TYR A 81 31.98 -7.94 -17.76
C TYR A 81 33.15 -8.64 -17.05
N ASN A 82 34.30 -7.98 -16.91
CA ASN A 82 35.47 -8.52 -16.20
C ASN A 82 35.55 -8.09 -14.72
N MET A 83 34.66 -7.20 -14.26
CA MET A 83 34.62 -6.79 -12.86
C MET A 83 33.97 -7.88 -12.01
N LEU A 84 34.76 -8.60 -11.22
CA LEU A 84 34.31 -9.75 -10.42
C LEU A 84 33.93 -9.38 -8.99
N ASN A 85 34.60 -8.37 -8.42
CA ASN A 85 34.46 -8.02 -7.01
C ASN A 85 34.22 -6.52 -6.82
N PHE A 86 33.26 -6.20 -5.98
CA PHE A 86 32.98 -4.84 -5.56
C PHE A 86 32.73 -4.83 -4.05
N THR A 87 33.54 -4.07 -3.30
CA THR A 87 33.45 -4.00 -1.84
C THR A 87 33.62 -2.57 -1.35
N ALA A 88 32.96 -2.26 -0.24
CA ALA A 88 33.07 -0.97 0.43
C ALA A 88 32.95 -1.17 1.95
N ASP A 89 33.97 -0.76 2.70
CA ASP A 89 34.03 -0.97 4.15
C ASP A 89 32.87 -0.29 4.89
N GLY A 90 32.48 0.90 4.44
CA GLY A 90 31.34 1.68 4.95
C GLY A 90 29.99 1.22 4.42
N GLY A 91 29.95 0.23 3.52
CA GLY A 91 28.77 -0.28 2.86
C GLY A 91 28.24 0.63 1.74
N ILE A 92 27.16 0.19 1.09
CA ILE A 92 26.51 0.92 -0.01
C ILE A 92 25.33 1.71 0.55
N GLY A 93 25.26 3.00 0.20
CA GLY A 93 24.18 3.90 0.57
C GLY A 93 23.09 4.00 -0.48
N SER A 94 23.47 3.96 -1.76
CA SER A 94 22.51 3.96 -2.86
C SER A 94 23.06 3.31 -4.12
N LEU A 95 22.13 2.73 -4.90
CA LEU A 95 22.38 2.13 -6.20
C LEU A 95 21.68 2.94 -7.28
N GLY A 96 22.35 3.13 -8.42
CA GLY A 96 21.79 3.76 -9.60
C GLY A 96 21.13 2.75 -10.55
N LYS A 97 20.27 3.26 -11.44
CA LYS A 97 19.69 2.45 -12.53
C LYS A 97 20.81 1.90 -13.42
N TYR A 98 20.71 0.67 -13.89
CA TYR A 98 21.73 0.02 -14.73
C TYR A 98 23.13 -0.10 -14.10
N SER A 99 23.30 0.21 -12.80
CA SER A 99 24.64 0.42 -12.20
C SER A 99 25.60 -0.77 -12.34
N PHE A 100 25.09 -2.00 -12.34
CA PHE A 100 25.84 -3.25 -12.48
C PHE A 100 25.32 -4.12 -13.64
N SER A 101 24.56 -3.56 -14.58
CA SER A 101 24.01 -4.33 -15.69
C SER A 101 25.14 -4.84 -16.59
N GLY A 102 25.09 -6.11 -16.98
CA GLY A 102 26.12 -6.75 -17.81
C GLY A 102 27.48 -6.92 -17.11
N SER A 103 27.57 -6.69 -15.79
CA SER A 103 28.82 -6.82 -15.06
C SER A 103 29.14 -8.26 -14.67
N GLY A 104 30.43 -8.53 -14.42
CA GLY A 104 30.94 -9.85 -14.01
C GLY A 104 30.76 -10.18 -12.52
N ILE A 105 30.09 -9.33 -11.74
CA ILE A 105 30.01 -9.52 -10.28
C ILE A 105 29.22 -10.77 -9.96
N THR A 106 29.74 -11.59 -9.03
CA THR A 106 29.04 -12.80 -8.59
C THR A 106 28.35 -12.65 -7.24
N THR A 107 28.80 -11.69 -6.43
CA THR A 107 28.27 -11.38 -5.11
C THR A 107 28.33 -9.88 -4.86
N LEU A 108 27.39 -9.36 -4.07
CA LEU A 108 27.39 -7.98 -3.61
C LEU A 108 26.72 -7.90 -2.23
N ASP A 109 27.35 -7.14 -1.33
CA ASP A 109 26.74 -6.75 -0.06
C ASP A 109 25.91 -5.48 -0.25
N ILE A 110 24.60 -5.62 -0.01
CA ILE A 110 23.62 -4.55 -0.12
C ILE A 110 22.95 -4.25 1.22
N THR A 111 23.62 -4.57 2.34
CA THR A 111 23.06 -4.38 3.69
C THR A 111 22.52 -2.96 3.88
N GLY A 112 21.23 -2.87 4.18
CA GLY A 112 20.51 -1.61 4.40
C GLY A 112 19.99 -0.92 3.13
N ILE A 113 20.11 -1.53 1.95
CA ILE A 113 19.44 -1.06 0.73
C ILE A 113 17.98 -1.52 0.75
N THR A 114 17.06 -0.57 0.57
CA THR A 114 15.61 -0.84 0.59
C THR A 114 14.99 -0.98 -0.81
N THR A 115 15.62 -0.39 -1.83
CA THR A 115 15.12 -0.40 -3.22
C THR A 115 16.20 -0.83 -4.19
N ILE A 116 15.90 -1.82 -5.03
CA ILE A 116 16.74 -2.20 -6.17
C ILE A 116 16.25 -1.48 -7.43
N PRO A 117 17.04 -0.56 -8.00
CA PRO A 117 16.61 0.25 -9.15
C PRO A 117 16.41 -0.54 -10.44
N LYS A 118 15.78 0.14 -11.40
CA LYS A 118 15.54 -0.39 -12.74
C LYS A 118 16.85 -0.88 -13.39
N ASP A 119 16.80 -2.09 -13.92
CA ASP A 119 17.89 -2.78 -14.63
C ASP A 119 19.20 -2.89 -13.83
N CYS A 120 19.20 -2.69 -12.50
CA CYS A 120 20.42 -2.55 -11.69
C CYS A 120 21.44 -3.67 -11.92
N PHE A 121 21.00 -4.93 -11.96
CA PHE A 121 21.84 -6.12 -12.16
C PHE A 121 21.50 -6.88 -13.45
N SER A 122 20.77 -6.26 -14.38
CA SER A 122 20.27 -6.91 -15.59
C SER A 122 21.42 -7.53 -16.40
N TYR A 123 21.31 -8.82 -16.71
CA TYR A 123 22.30 -9.66 -17.40
C TYR A 123 23.70 -9.70 -16.74
N SER A 124 23.80 -9.49 -15.44
CA SER A 124 25.05 -9.71 -14.69
C SER A 124 25.27 -11.18 -14.31
N GLU A 125 26.49 -11.53 -13.92
CA GLU A 125 26.85 -12.86 -13.42
C GLU A 125 26.50 -13.09 -11.93
N LEU A 126 25.63 -12.23 -11.36
CA LEU A 126 25.27 -12.22 -9.95
C LEU A 126 24.59 -13.53 -9.54
N LYS A 127 25.14 -14.19 -8.52
CA LYS A 127 24.65 -15.46 -7.97
C LYS A 127 24.01 -15.30 -6.59
N GLN A 128 24.50 -14.35 -5.79
CA GLN A 128 24.07 -14.17 -4.41
C GLN A 128 24.16 -12.70 -3.99
N LEU A 129 23.22 -12.27 -3.15
CA LEU A 129 23.29 -11.00 -2.42
C LEU A 129 23.44 -11.25 -0.92
N VAL A 130 24.17 -10.37 -0.26
CA VAL A 130 24.27 -10.29 1.21
C VAL A 130 23.43 -9.10 1.68
N GLY A 131 22.70 -9.23 2.79
CA GLY A 131 21.89 -8.13 3.35
C GLY A 131 20.56 -7.86 2.63
N PHE A 132 20.00 -8.88 1.96
CA PHE A 132 18.80 -8.75 1.12
C PHE A 132 17.49 -8.56 1.91
N GLU A 133 17.46 -8.88 3.20
CA GLU A 133 16.29 -8.84 4.08
C GLU A 133 15.67 -7.44 4.23
N SER A 134 16.46 -6.38 4.01
CA SER A 134 16.01 -4.98 4.07
C SER A 134 15.30 -4.50 2.80
N VAL A 135 15.39 -5.25 1.70
CA VAL A 135 14.79 -4.86 0.41
C VAL A 135 13.28 -4.98 0.50
N THR A 136 12.58 -3.92 0.07
CA THR A 136 11.10 -3.87 0.04
C THR A 136 10.56 -3.52 -1.36
N SER A 137 11.41 -3.06 -2.29
CA SER A 137 10.99 -2.68 -3.64
C SER A 137 12.03 -3.10 -4.67
N ILE A 138 11.58 -3.83 -5.70
CA ILE A 138 12.40 -4.29 -6.82
C ILE A 138 11.80 -3.75 -8.11
N ALA A 139 12.53 -2.90 -8.82
CA ALA A 139 12.03 -2.25 -10.02
C ALA A 139 12.16 -3.14 -11.28
N GLU A 140 11.66 -2.60 -12.40
CA GLU A 140 11.67 -3.25 -13.71
C GLU A 140 13.05 -3.81 -14.08
N ASN A 141 13.09 -5.07 -14.55
CA ASN A 141 14.27 -5.82 -14.99
C ASN A 141 15.44 -5.89 -13.98
N ALA A 142 15.25 -5.54 -12.70
CA ALA A 142 16.34 -5.38 -11.74
C ALA A 142 17.31 -6.58 -11.67
N PHE A 143 16.79 -7.81 -11.75
CA PHE A 143 17.55 -9.06 -11.76
C PHE A 143 17.37 -9.87 -13.05
N CYS A 144 16.85 -9.25 -14.12
CA CYS A 144 16.58 -9.94 -15.39
C CYS A 144 17.88 -10.59 -15.92
N GLY A 145 17.85 -11.87 -16.26
CA GLY A 145 19.01 -12.59 -16.83
C GLY A 145 20.16 -12.89 -15.87
N THR A 146 20.01 -12.63 -14.56
CA THR A 146 21.05 -12.94 -13.55
C THR A 146 21.18 -14.45 -13.26
N LYS A 147 22.25 -14.84 -12.58
CA LYS A 147 22.52 -16.23 -12.18
C LYS A 147 22.04 -16.56 -10.77
N ILE A 148 21.19 -15.73 -10.18
CA ILE A 148 20.68 -15.92 -8.82
C ILE A 148 19.84 -17.20 -8.77
N THR A 149 20.13 -18.07 -7.81
CA THR A 149 19.47 -19.37 -7.64
C THR A 149 18.41 -19.38 -6.53
N SER A 150 18.51 -18.48 -5.56
CA SER A 150 17.59 -18.38 -4.44
C SER A 150 17.57 -16.97 -3.88
N LEU A 151 16.38 -16.51 -3.47
CA LEU A 151 16.18 -15.25 -2.74
C LEU A 151 15.13 -15.47 -1.65
N ASN A 152 15.31 -14.79 -0.52
CA ASN A 152 14.31 -14.76 0.53
C ASN A 152 13.60 -13.41 0.49
N LEU A 153 12.38 -13.38 -0.02
CA LEU A 153 11.54 -12.18 -0.05
C LEU A 153 10.90 -12.01 1.34
N SER A 154 11.16 -10.90 2.01
CA SER A 154 10.58 -10.57 3.32
C SER A 154 9.07 -10.25 3.22
N ASP A 155 8.35 -10.27 4.34
CA ASP A 155 6.89 -10.02 4.33
C ASP A 155 6.48 -8.55 4.08
N ASN A 156 7.45 -7.64 3.98
CA ASN A 156 7.22 -6.18 3.86
C ASN A 156 7.34 -5.64 2.42
N TYR A 157 7.16 -6.49 1.41
CA TYR A 157 7.37 -6.09 0.02
C TYR A 157 6.25 -5.21 -0.53
N VAL A 158 6.66 -4.08 -1.12
CA VAL A 158 5.79 -3.09 -1.73
C VAL A 158 5.64 -3.35 -3.24
N LEU A 159 6.73 -3.65 -3.94
CA LEU A 159 6.73 -3.72 -5.41
C LEU A 159 7.63 -4.84 -5.94
N LEU A 160 7.05 -5.68 -6.81
CA LEU A 160 7.77 -6.56 -7.74
C LEU A 160 7.51 -6.05 -9.16
N GLY A 161 8.50 -5.32 -9.70
CA GLY A 161 8.40 -4.66 -11.00
C GLY A 161 8.44 -5.62 -12.19
N LYS A 162 8.04 -5.10 -13.35
CA LYS A 162 7.93 -5.86 -14.58
C LYS A 162 9.24 -6.57 -14.93
N ASN A 163 9.17 -7.86 -15.25
CA ASN A 163 10.34 -8.72 -15.54
C ASN A 163 11.42 -8.73 -14.45
N ALA A 164 11.13 -8.34 -13.20
CA ALA A 164 12.15 -8.17 -12.16
C ALA A 164 13.07 -9.38 -12.01
N PHE A 165 12.55 -10.60 -12.14
CA PHE A 165 13.30 -11.86 -12.06
C PHE A 165 13.23 -12.68 -13.36
N ALA A 166 12.89 -12.06 -14.49
CA ALA A 166 12.80 -12.80 -15.75
C ALA A 166 14.16 -13.40 -16.13
N GLN A 167 14.18 -14.60 -16.71
CA GLN A 167 15.40 -15.31 -17.14
C GLN A 167 16.42 -15.59 -16.02
N THR A 168 16.01 -15.55 -14.75
CA THR A 168 16.89 -15.91 -13.63
C THR A 168 17.07 -17.42 -13.51
N LYS A 169 17.97 -17.84 -12.60
CA LYS A 169 18.25 -19.24 -12.27
C LYS A 169 17.54 -19.71 -10.99
N LEU A 170 16.51 -18.98 -10.55
CA LEU A 170 15.71 -19.32 -9.37
C LEU A 170 15.08 -20.71 -9.53
N ASN A 171 15.23 -21.58 -8.53
CA ASN A 171 14.66 -22.93 -8.53
C ASN A 171 13.35 -23.03 -7.74
N TYR A 172 13.22 -22.24 -6.69
CA TYR A 172 12.07 -22.11 -5.82
C TYR A 172 11.91 -20.65 -5.40
N VAL A 173 10.67 -20.18 -5.37
CA VAL A 173 10.34 -18.84 -4.87
C VAL A 173 9.16 -18.96 -3.90
N LYS A 174 9.26 -18.26 -2.77
CA LYS A 174 8.12 -18.01 -1.89
C LYS A 174 7.78 -16.53 -1.95
N LEU A 175 6.58 -16.21 -2.41
CA LEU A 175 6.09 -14.85 -2.37
C LEU A 175 5.77 -14.45 -0.91
N PRO A 176 6.01 -13.18 -0.55
CA PRO A 176 5.58 -12.58 0.72
C PRO A 176 4.09 -12.77 0.96
N HIS A 177 3.63 -12.80 2.20
CA HIS A 177 2.19 -12.94 2.51
C HIS A 177 1.33 -11.78 2.01
N VAL A 178 1.91 -10.58 1.89
CA VAL A 178 1.25 -9.40 1.31
C VAL A 178 2.23 -8.72 0.37
N VAL A 179 1.93 -8.71 -0.93
CA VAL A 179 2.63 -7.88 -1.90
C VAL A 179 1.67 -6.83 -2.42
N LYS A 180 1.98 -5.54 -2.23
CA LYS A 180 1.07 -4.45 -2.66
C LYS A 180 0.91 -4.41 -4.18
N THR A 181 2.02 -4.53 -4.91
CA THR A 181 2.04 -4.51 -6.37
C THR A 181 2.94 -5.60 -6.91
N ILE A 182 2.36 -6.48 -7.74
CA ILE A 182 3.09 -7.41 -8.59
C ILE A 182 2.79 -7.02 -10.04
N GLU A 183 3.82 -6.71 -10.83
CA GLU A 183 3.66 -6.31 -12.23
C GLU A 183 3.73 -7.52 -13.19
N ASP A 184 3.70 -7.26 -14.49
CA ASP A 184 3.70 -8.31 -15.52
C ASP A 184 5.04 -9.04 -15.64
N SER A 185 4.98 -10.33 -15.97
CA SER A 185 6.13 -11.14 -16.40
C SER A 185 7.29 -11.24 -15.39
N VAL A 186 7.01 -11.05 -14.09
CA VAL A 186 8.02 -11.03 -13.02
C VAL A 186 8.96 -12.23 -13.04
N PHE A 187 8.45 -13.44 -13.31
CA PHE A 187 9.22 -14.68 -13.37
C PHE A 187 9.27 -15.28 -14.78
N ALA A 188 9.05 -14.50 -15.84
CA ALA A 188 9.05 -15.03 -17.20
C ALA A 188 10.41 -15.67 -17.57
N TYR A 189 10.38 -16.81 -18.24
CA TYR A 189 11.54 -17.56 -18.71
C TYR A 189 12.52 -17.98 -17.61
N CYS A 190 12.06 -18.15 -16.36
CA CYS A 190 12.86 -18.79 -15.30
C CYS A 190 12.97 -20.29 -15.56
N LEU A 191 13.95 -20.68 -16.39
CA LEU A 191 14.06 -22.06 -16.89
C LEU A 191 14.40 -23.10 -15.82
N GLU A 192 14.91 -22.69 -14.64
CA GLU A 192 15.21 -23.61 -13.54
C GLU A 192 14.10 -23.67 -12.47
N LEU A 193 13.09 -22.80 -12.57
CA LEU A 193 12.03 -22.68 -11.57
C LEU A 193 11.14 -23.92 -11.64
N ARG A 194 11.14 -24.73 -10.57
CA ARG A 194 10.37 -25.98 -10.48
C ARG A 194 9.10 -25.81 -9.67
N GLU A 195 9.17 -25.05 -8.60
CA GLU A 195 8.03 -24.82 -7.72
C GLU A 195 7.97 -23.35 -7.30
N ILE A 196 6.76 -22.85 -7.09
CA ILE A 196 6.55 -21.52 -6.53
C ILE A 196 5.39 -21.54 -5.53
N ASP A 197 5.58 -20.85 -4.41
CA ASP A 197 4.55 -20.54 -3.44
C ASP A 197 4.06 -19.09 -3.67
N ILE A 198 2.78 -18.93 -4.02
CA ILE A 198 2.17 -17.64 -4.36
C ILE A 198 1.21 -17.10 -3.29
N ASN A 199 1.35 -17.52 -2.03
CA ASN A 199 0.42 -17.22 -0.93
C ASN A 199 -0.03 -15.74 -0.81
N GLY A 200 0.84 -14.75 -1.11
CA GLY A 200 0.45 -13.33 -1.09
C GLY A 200 0.02 -12.70 -2.42
N ALA A 201 -0.22 -13.50 -3.46
CA ALA A 201 -0.70 -13.02 -4.75
C ALA A 201 -2.22 -13.21 -4.91
N ASN A 202 -2.95 -12.10 -5.05
CA ASN A 202 -4.38 -12.13 -5.41
C ASN A 202 -4.63 -12.27 -6.93
N TYR A 203 -3.58 -12.07 -7.72
CA TYR A 203 -3.61 -12.04 -9.19
C TYR A 203 -2.36 -12.74 -9.73
N ILE A 204 -2.53 -13.53 -10.77
CA ILE A 204 -1.43 -14.00 -11.62
C ILE A 204 -1.42 -13.05 -12.84
N THR A 205 -0.39 -12.22 -12.96
CA THR A 205 -0.31 -11.12 -13.94
C THR A 205 0.04 -11.61 -15.35
N ASN A 206 0.03 -10.70 -16.34
CA ASN A 206 0.27 -11.11 -17.73
C ASN A 206 1.70 -11.66 -17.88
N GLY A 207 1.81 -12.84 -18.47
CA GLY A 207 3.09 -13.50 -18.71
C GLY A 207 3.89 -13.85 -17.45
N MET A 208 3.31 -13.82 -16.24
CA MET A 208 4.04 -13.95 -14.96
C MET A 208 5.04 -15.12 -14.94
N PHE A 209 4.66 -16.28 -15.50
CA PHE A 209 5.47 -17.49 -15.60
C PHE A 209 5.73 -17.92 -17.04
N SER A 210 5.51 -17.04 -18.01
CA SER A 210 5.64 -17.37 -19.44
C SER A 210 7.02 -17.93 -19.75
N GLY A 211 7.10 -19.13 -20.32
CA GLY A 211 8.35 -19.80 -20.67
C GLY A 211 9.04 -20.54 -19.53
N CYS A 212 8.44 -20.63 -18.34
CA CYS A 212 8.95 -21.46 -17.23
C CYS A 212 8.74 -22.96 -17.51
N LYS A 213 9.55 -23.51 -18.42
CA LYS A 213 9.39 -24.86 -18.95
C LYS A 213 9.52 -25.97 -17.91
N ASN A 214 10.26 -25.73 -16.83
CA ASN A 214 10.47 -26.68 -15.74
C ASN A 214 9.54 -26.47 -14.55
N LEU A 215 8.60 -25.52 -14.60
CA LEU A 215 7.65 -25.31 -13.53
C LEU A 215 6.71 -26.51 -13.45
N GLU A 216 6.72 -27.20 -12.31
CA GLU A 216 5.95 -28.42 -12.04
C GLU A 216 4.77 -28.15 -11.10
N LYS A 217 4.97 -27.29 -10.07
CA LYS A 217 3.96 -27.02 -9.04
C LYS A 217 3.83 -25.55 -8.69
N ILE A 218 2.60 -25.14 -8.41
CA ILE A 218 2.24 -23.82 -7.92
C ILE A 218 1.41 -24.03 -6.66
N HIS A 219 1.91 -23.56 -5.54
CA HIS A 219 1.31 -23.71 -4.22
C HIS A 219 0.52 -22.47 -3.82
N HIS A 220 -0.49 -22.64 -2.98
CA HIS A 220 -1.31 -21.57 -2.38
C HIS A 220 -2.07 -20.69 -3.39
N THR A 221 -2.82 -21.32 -4.28
CA THR A 221 -3.64 -20.65 -5.31
C THR A 221 -5.03 -20.23 -4.80
N GLU A 222 -5.35 -20.43 -3.51
CA GLU A 222 -6.69 -20.27 -2.94
C GLU A 222 -7.20 -18.83 -3.02
N ASN A 223 -6.28 -17.86 -2.94
CA ASN A 223 -6.58 -16.44 -2.97
C ASN A 223 -6.57 -15.82 -4.38
N VAL A 224 -6.19 -16.59 -5.41
CA VAL A 224 -6.12 -16.07 -6.78
C VAL A 224 -7.52 -15.80 -7.32
N THR A 225 -7.76 -14.54 -7.68
CA THR A 225 -9.04 -14.07 -8.25
C THR A 225 -8.98 -13.82 -9.74
N GLN A 226 -7.79 -13.68 -10.32
CA GLN A 226 -7.62 -13.39 -11.74
C GLN A 226 -6.32 -13.97 -12.29
N ILE A 227 -6.37 -14.42 -13.55
CA ILE A 227 -5.22 -14.84 -14.34
C ILE A 227 -5.12 -13.97 -15.60
N GLY A 228 -3.96 -13.37 -15.81
CA GLY A 228 -3.63 -12.51 -16.94
C GLY A 228 -3.31 -13.30 -18.22
N MET A 229 -3.13 -12.56 -19.32
CA MET A 229 -2.83 -13.15 -20.62
C MET A 229 -1.48 -13.88 -20.60
N ASN A 230 -1.45 -15.10 -21.16
CA ASN A 230 -0.22 -15.88 -21.36
C ASN A 230 0.59 -16.13 -20.08
N ALA A 231 -0.02 -16.07 -18.89
CA ALA A 231 0.72 -16.20 -17.65
C ALA A 231 1.46 -17.54 -17.52
N PHE A 232 0.92 -18.61 -18.10
CA PHE A 232 1.53 -19.94 -18.19
C PHE A 232 1.86 -20.36 -19.63
N TYR A 233 1.99 -19.41 -20.56
CA TYR A 233 2.39 -19.72 -21.93
C TYR A 233 3.74 -20.45 -21.95
N GLN A 234 3.84 -21.59 -22.65
CA GLN A 234 5.03 -22.45 -22.68
C GLN A 234 5.48 -23.01 -21.31
N CYS A 235 4.63 -23.01 -20.28
CA CYS A 235 4.83 -23.86 -19.10
C CYS A 235 4.44 -25.29 -19.47
N THR A 236 5.42 -26.13 -19.82
CA THR A 236 5.16 -27.45 -20.43
C THR A 236 4.95 -28.58 -19.43
N LEU A 237 5.27 -28.38 -18.15
CA LEU A 237 5.16 -29.41 -17.10
C LEU A 237 3.98 -29.18 -16.13
N VAL A 238 3.41 -27.97 -16.05
CA VAL A 238 2.21 -27.72 -15.23
C VAL A 238 0.97 -28.24 -15.97
N GLU A 239 0.56 -29.46 -15.63
CA GLU A 239 -0.60 -30.10 -16.26
C GLU A 239 -1.90 -29.91 -15.47
N THR A 240 -1.81 -29.56 -14.18
CA THR A 240 -2.94 -29.49 -13.25
C THR A 240 -2.96 -28.16 -12.51
N PHE A 241 -4.14 -27.55 -12.40
CA PHE A 241 -4.37 -26.35 -11.61
C PHE A 241 -5.51 -26.55 -10.61
N HIS A 242 -5.35 -25.95 -9.42
CA HIS A 242 -6.39 -25.82 -8.41
C HIS A 242 -6.71 -24.34 -8.22
N PHE A 243 -7.99 -23.95 -8.24
CA PHE A 243 -8.40 -22.56 -7.95
C PHE A 243 -9.71 -22.52 -7.16
N TYR A 244 -9.80 -21.58 -6.22
CA TYR A 244 -10.92 -21.50 -5.28
C TYR A 244 -11.75 -20.23 -5.44
N ARG A 245 -11.13 -19.12 -5.84
CA ARG A 245 -11.75 -17.78 -5.87
C ARG A 245 -11.65 -17.08 -7.21
N LEU A 246 -11.35 -17.83 -8.28
CA LEU A 246 -11.13 -17.29 -9.61
C LEU A 246 -12.40 -16.63 -10.16
N LYS A 247 -12.31 -15.34 -10.48
CA LYS A 247 -13.41 -14.53 -11.05
C LYS A 247 -13.20 -14.23 -12.53
N LYS A 248 -11.93 -14.14 -12.96
CA LYS A 248 -11.55 -13.68 -14.30
C LYS A 248 -10.37 -14.45 -14.88
N VAL A 249 -10.49 -14.89 -16.14
CA VAL A 249 -9.44 -15.59 -16.88
C VAL A 249 -9.26 -14.95 -18.26
N LEU A 250 -8.11 -14.31 -18.48
CA LEU A 250 -7.81 -13.53 -19.68
C LEU A 250 -6.90 -14.28 -20.67
N PHE A 251 -7.17 -15.55 -21.00
CA PHE A 251 -6.39 -16.39 -21.94
C PHE A 251 -5.20 -17.10 -21.29
N ASP A 252 -5.45 -18.31 -20.79
CA ASP A 252 -4.41 -19.18 -20.26
C ASP A 252 -4.88 -20.64 -20.14
N PHE A 253 -3.96 -21.56 -19.79
CA PHE A 253 -4.07 -23.04 -19.74
C PHE A 253 -3.59 -23.78 -20.99
N SER A 254 -2.75 -23.16 -21.81
CA SER A 254 -2.31 -23.73 -23.10
C SER A 254 -1.77 -25.18 -23.04
N ASN A 255 -1.15 -25.60 -21.94
CA ASN A 255 -0.70 -26.99 -21.71
C ASN A 255 -1.45 -27.72 -20.59
N ALA A 256 -2.42 -27.07 -19.94
CA ALA A 256 -3.12 -27.69 -18.82
C ALA A 256 -4.06 -28.79 -19.34
N LYS A 257 -4.03 -29.94 -18.66
CA LYS A 257 -4.93 -31.06 -18.91
C LYS A 257 -6.10 -31.05 -17.95
N PHE A 258 -5.87 -30.63 -16.71
CA PHE A 258 -6.85 -30.69 -15.63
C PHE A 258 -6.95 -29.36 -14.90
N LEU A 259 -8.19 -28.92 -14.66
CA LEU A 259 -8.50 -27.78 -13.80
C LEU A 259 -9.48 -28.25 -12.72
N PHE A 260 -9.09 -28.12 -11.46
CA PHE A 260 -9.95 -28.33 -10.30
C PHE A 260 -10.40 -26.96 -9.77
N TYR A 261 -11.68 -26.66 -9.96
CA TYR A 261 -12.27 -25.38 -9.57
C TYR A 261 -13.25 -25.58 -8.42
N HIS A 262 -12.85 -25.12 -7.24
CA HIS A 262 -13.49 -25.44 -5.95
C HIS A 262 -14.67 -24.54 -5.59
N ASN A 263 -15.02 -23.57 -6.44
CA ASN A 263 -16.15 -22.69 -6.19
C ASN A 263 -17.47 -23.30 -6.68
N THR A 264 -18.59 -22.82 -6.15
CA THR A 264 -19.94 -23.23 -6.57
C THR A 264 -20.52 -22.33 -7.68
N PHE A 265 -19.89 -21.19 -7.95
CA PHE A 265 -20.31 -20.23 -8.98
C PHE A 265 -19.31 -20.15 -10.12
N ALA A 266 -19.81 -20.12 -11.36
CA ALA A 266 -18.99 -19.88 -12.54
C ALA A 266 -18.28 -18.50 -12.46
N PRO A 267 -17.02 -18.39 -12.89
CA PRO A 267 -16.35 -17.10 -13.02
C PRO A 267 -17.10 -16.15 -13.97
N LEU A 268 -16.99 -14.84 -13.72
CA LEU A 268 -17.73 -13.81 -14.44
C LEU A 268 -17.22 -13.57 -15.87
N GLU A 269 -15.89 -13.66 -16.05
CA GLU A 269 -15.23 -13.36 -17.32
C GLU A 269 -14.21 -14.45 -17.64
N ILE A 270 -14.46 -15.24 -18.69
CA ILE A 270 -13.57 -16.31 -19.13
C ILE A 270 -13.34 -16.15 -20.63
N SER A 271 -12.07 -16.01 -21.03
CA SER A 271 -11.68 -16.09 -22.44
C SER A 271 -11.80 -17.53 -22.94
N GLU A 272 -11.88 -17.73 -24.26
CA GLU A 272 -11.99 -19.08 -24.83
C GLU A 272 -10.84 -20.00 -24.37
N LEU A 273 -11.20 -21.10 -23.72
CA LEU A 273 -10.28 -22.08 -23.16
C LEU A 273 -9.98 -23.19 -24.18
N ASN A 274 -8.85 -23.88 -23.98
CA ASN A 274 -8.41 -24.97 -24.84
C ASN A 274 -9.36 -26.18 -24.78
N GLN A 275 -9.74 -26.71 -25.94
CA GLN A 275 -10.71 -27.82 -26.07
C GLN A 275 -10.30 -29.13 -25.37
N GLY A 276 -9.01 -29.32 -25.06
CA GLY A 276 -8.50 -30.50 -24.37
C GLY A 276 -8.53 -30.43 -22.83
N LEU A 277 -8.91 -29.27 -22.26
CA LEU A 277 -8.96 -29.08 -20.82
C LEU A 277 -10.15 -29.83 -20.21
N LYS A 278 -9.90 -30.66 -19.20
CA LYS A 278 -10.97 -31.25 -18.37
C LYS A 278 -11.12 -30.43 -17.10
N VAL A 279 -12.34 -29.92 -16.86
CA VAL A 279 -12.65 -29.10 -15.69
C VAL A 279 -13.47 -29.92 -14.69
N PHE A 280 -12.96 -30.05 -13.47
CA PHE A 280 -13.63 -30.66 -12.34
C PHE A 280 -14.16 -29.57 -11.40
N VAL A 281 -15.39 -29.73 -10.95
CA VAL A 281 -16.08 -28.78 -10.07
C VAL A 281 -16.82 -29.54 -8.95
N PRO A 282 -17.19 -28.90 -7.83
CA PRO A 282 -18.02 -29.56 -6.83
C PRO A 282 -19.41 -29.89 -7.39
N ASP A 283 -20.11 -30.86 -6.80
CA ASP A 283 -21.48 -31.24 -7.17
C ASP A 283 -22.48 -30.07 -7.08
N THR A 284 -22.25 -29.19 -6.11
CA THR A 284 -22.95 -27.93 -5.85
C THR A 284 -22.69 -26.82 -6.88
N TYR A 285 -21.76 -27.01 -7.82
CA TYR A 285 -21.50 -26.03 -8.88
C TYR A 285 -22.75 -25.81 -9.75
N ASN A 286 -23.14 -24.56 -9.92
CA ASN A 286 -24.46 -24.20 -10.43
C ASN A 286 -24.58 -24.14 -11.97
N SER A 287 -23.48 -24.35 -12.68
CA SER A 287 -23.42 -24.31 -14.15
C SER A 287 -23.04 -25.68 -14.71
N SER A 288 -23.40 -25.96 -15.96
CA SER A 288 -22.91 -27.11 -16.72
C SER A 288 -21.59 -26.83 -17.44
N HIS A 289 -21.12 -25.59 -17.42
CA HIS A 289 -19.93 -25.14 -18.14
C HIS A 289 -19.03 -24.25 -17.28
N PHE A 290 -17.74 -24.28 -17.61
CA PHE A 290 -16.70 -23.36 -17.16
C PHE A 290 -16.15 -22.68 -18.41
N GLY A 291 -16.61 -21.46 -18.69
CA GLY A 291 -16.40 -20.81 -19.98
C GLY A 291 -17.06 -21.63 -21.11
N ASN A 292 -16.28 -21.98 -22.12
CA ASN A 292 -16.69 -22.82 -23.25
C ASN A 292 -16.54 -24.34 -22.99
N ILE A 293 -16.06 -24.75 -21.81
CA ILE A 293 -15.75 -26.16 -21.50
C ILE A 293 -16.86 -26.76 -20.62
N GLY A 294 -17.34 -27.95 -20.98
CA GLY A 294 -18.26 -28.72 -20.13
C GLY A 294 -17.55 -29.22 -18.87
N VAL A 295 -18.23 -29.15 -17.72
CA VAL A 295 -17.64 -29.51 -16.41
C VAL A 295 -17.98 -30.93 -15.98
N GLN A 296 -17.08 -31.54 -15.22
CA GLN A 296 -17.27 -32.83 -14.55
C GLN A 296 -17.49 -32.58 -13.05
N LYS A 297 -18.69 -32.88 -12.57
CA LYS A 297 -19.03 -32.72 -11.15
C LYS A 297 -18.43 -33.84 -10.33
N SER A 298 -17.61 -33.51 -9.34
CA SER A 298 -17.08 -34.47 -8.38
C SER A 298 -18.16 -34.89 -7.40
N THR A 299 -18.22 -36.19 -7.13
CA THR A 299 -18.99 -36.78 -6.03
C THR A 299 -18.06 -37.50 -5.03
N CYS A 300 -16.75 -37.28 -5.13
CA CYS A 300 -15.78 -37.88 -4.23
C CYS A 300 -15.89 -37.21 -2.85
N ASP A 301 -15.75 -38.00 -1.80
CA ASP A 301 -15.63 -37.46 -0.45
C ASP A 301 -14.17 -37.20 -0.09
N ARG A 302 -13.95 -36.64 1.11
CA ARG A 302 -12.63 -36.33 1.67
C ARG A 302 -11.67 -37.52 1.84
N PHE A 303 -12.15 -38.76 1.74
CA PHE A 303 -11.31 -39.97 1.79
C PHE A 303 -10.89 -40.45 0.40
N HIS A 304 -11.28 -39.72 -0.65
CA HIS A 304 -10.99 -40.06 -2.02
C HIS A 304 -10.36 -38.88 -2.78
N TYR A 305 -9.70 -39.21 -3.88
CA TYR A 305 -9.24 -38.26 -4.89
C TYR A 305 -9.73 -38.68 -6.27
N ILE A 306 -9.72 -37.75 -7.21
CA ILE A 306 -10.12 -37.94 -8.59
C ILE A 306 -8.95 -38.58 -9.35
N ASP A 307 -9.13 -39.83 -9.79
CA ASP A 307 -8.10 -40.56 -10.52
C ASP A 307 -8.01 -40.07 -11.97
N THR A 308 -7.16 -39.06 -12.18
CA THR A 308 -6.91 -38.45 -13.49
C THR A 308 -6.17 -39.37 -14.47
N LYS A 309 -5.52 -40.43 -13.99
CA LYS A 309 -4.74 -41.36 -14.84
C LYS A 309 -5.62 -42.38 -15.53
N ASN A 310 -6.74 -42.75 -14.92
CA ASN A 310 -7.66 -43.78 -15.42
C ASN A 310 -8.95 -43.18 -16.01
N LEU A 311 -9.00 -41.87 -16.28
CA LEU A 311 -10.15 -41.23 -16.92
C LEU A 311 -10.38 -41.80 -18.32
N VAL A 312 -11.50 -42.52 -18.49
CA VAL A 312 -11.98 -42.97 -19.81
C VAL A 312 -12.54 -41.75 -20.57
N ALA A 313 -12.57 -41.83 -21.90
CA ALA A 313 -12.95 -40.72 -22.78
C ALA A 313 -14.39 -40.20 -22.58
N ASP A 314 -15.27 -40.95 -21.89
CA ASP A 314 -16.67 -40.56 -21.66
C ASP A 314 -17.12 -40.78 -20.19
N GLU A 315 -17.13 -39.67 -19.45
CA GLU A 315 -18.14 -39.23 -18.46
C GLU A 315 -18.42 -40.00 -17.14
N LYS A 316 -17.40 -40.45 -16.42
CA LYS A 316 -17.58 -40.59 -14.95
C LYS A 316 -16.35 -40.22 -14.17
N VAL A 317 -16.52 -39.33 -13.19
CA VAL A 317 -15.48 -39.04 -12.18
C VAL A 317 -15.22 -40.33 -11.42
N ILE A 318 -13.95 -40.76 -11.40
CA ILE A 318 -13.50 -41.96 -10.69
C ILE A 318 -12.88 -41.52 -9.37
N CYS A 319 -13.48 -41.93 -8.26
CA CYS A 319 -12.97 -41.65 -6.92
C CYS A 319 -12.10 -42.82 -6.46
N SER A 320 -10.80 -42.59 -6.32
CA SER A 320 -9.84 -43.54 -5.79
C SER A 320 -9.55 -43.24 -4.32
N ASN A 321 -9.37 -44.27 -3.50
CA ASN A 321 -9.09 -44.12 -2.08
C ASN A 321 -7.78 -43.35 -1.85
N CYS A 322 -7.80 -42.40 -0.92
CA CYS A 322 -6.57 -41.77 -0.45
C CYS A 322 -5.59 -42.80 0.13
N PRO A 323 -4.28 -42.60 -0.04
CA PRO A 323 -3.27 -43.36 0.69
C PRO A 323 -3.50 -43.32 2.21
N PRO A 324 -3.04 -44.35 2.96
CA PRO A 324 -3.15 -44.35 4.42
C PRO A 324 -2.65 -43.05 5.04
N ASN A 325 -3.37 -42.55 6.05
CA ASN A 325 -3.06 -41.30 6.76
C ASN A 325 -3.06 -40.03 5.90
N THR A 326 -3.62 -40.07 4.69
CA THR A 326 -3.81 -38.86 3.87
C THR A 326 -5.28 -38.70 3.53
N ILE A 327 -5.69 -37.47 3.28
CA ILE A 327 -7.07 -37.11 2.96
C ILE A 327 -7.11 -35.91 2.03
N ASN A 328 -8.23 -35.79 1.34
CA ASN A 328 -8.58 -34.67 0.51
C ASN A 328 -9.33 -33.64 1.39
N ASP A 329 -9.25 -32.36 1.02
CA ASP A 329 -9.95 -31.28 1.72
C ASP A 329 -11.47 -31.41 1.50
N ASP A 330 -11.88 -31.44 0.23
CA ASP A 330 -13.28 -31.44 -0.21
C ASP A 330 -13.62 -32.56 -1.19
N GLY A 331 -12.68 -33.44 -1.51
CA GLY A 331 -12.87 -34.50 -2.52
C GLY A 331 -12.70 -34.01 -3.96
N LEU A 332 -12.30 -32.76 -4.17
CA LEU A 332 -12.10 -32.16 -5.49
C LEU A 332 -10.60 -31.97 -5.77
N SER A 333 -9.83 -33.05 -5.73
CA SER A 333 -8.41 -32.99 -6.10
C SER A 333 -7.95 -34.28 -6.75
N ASN A 334 -6.90 -34.22 -7.56
CA ASN A 334 -6.21 -35.39 -8.12
C ASN A 334 -5.22 -36.04 -7.15
N GLU A 335 -5.07 -35.48 -5.94
CA GLU A 335 -4.27 -36.03 -4.86
C GLU A 335 -4.92 -35.79 -3.50
N CYS A 336 -4.31 -36.33 -2.44
CA CYS A 336 -4.74 -36.15 -1.05
C CYS A 336 -3.68 -35.31 -0.33
N PRO A 337 -3.73 -33.96 -0.44
CA PRO A 337 -2.62 -33.08 -0.04
C PRO A 337 -2.42 -33.02 1.48
N ILE A 338 -3.42 -33.41 2.27
CA ILE A 338 -3.38 -33.29 3.72
C ILE A 338 -2.84 -34.59 4.33
N ASN A 339 -1.63 -34.53 4.87
CA ASN A 339 -1.00 -35.63 5.58
C ASN A 339 -1.34 -35.60 7.08
N MET A 340 -2.08 -36.60 7.53
CA MET A 340 -2.56 -36.76 8.90
C MET A 340 -1.61 -37.57 9.78
N THR A 341 -0.45 -37.99 9.29
CA THR A 341 0.46 -38.89 10.04
C THR A 341 0.86 -38.29 11.39
N GLN A 342 1.24 -37.02 11.43
CA GLN A 342 1.58 -36.34 12.68
C GLN A 342 0.37 -36.32 13.62
N CYS A 343 -0.81 -35.95 13.12
CA CYS A 343 -2.00 -35.92 13.95
C CYS A 343 -2.42 -37.31 14.44
N LEU A 344 -2.43 -38.34 13.58
CA LEU A 344 -2.82 -39.71 13.91
C LEU A 344 -1.82 -40.39 14.84
N SER A 345 -0.54 -39.99 14.82
CA SER A 345 0.47 -40.46 15.78
C SER A 345 0.18 -39.98 17.20
N ILE A 346 -0.53 -38.86 17.33
CA ILE A 346 -0.85 -38.25 18.61
C ILE A 346 -2.29 -38.58 19.04
N HIS A 347 -3.24 -38.50 18.11
CA HIS A 347 -4.66 -38.75 18.30
C HIS A 347 -5.19 -39.86 17.38
N LYS A 348 -5.52 -41.03 17.97
CA LYS A 348 -6.04 -42.21 17.23
C LYS A 348 -7.30 -41.93 16.40
N ASN A 349 -8.06 -40.88 16.71
CA ASN A 349 -9.31 -40.49 16.03
C ASN A 349 -9.21 -39.14 15.32
N CYS A 350 -8.02 -38.70 14.90
CA CYS A 350 -7.86 -37.39 14.26
C CYS A 350 -8.72 -37.22 12.99
N LYS A 351 -9.29 -36.03 12.81
CA LYS A 351 -10.13 -35.62 11.67
C LYS A 351 -9.82 -34.17 11.28
N ILE A 352 -9.90 -33.81 9.99
CA ILE A 352 -9.92 -32.38 9.57
C ILE A 352 -11.24 -31.77 9.95
N CYS A 353 -11.12 -30.56 10.46
CA CYS A 353 -12.15 -29.62 10.85
C CYS A 353 -12.65 -28.91 9.61
N ILE A 354 -13.94 -29.08 9.31
CA ILE A 354 -14.56 -28.23 8.29
C ILE A 354 -14.84 -26.92 9.03
N ASP A 355 -13.99 -25.91 8.78
CA ASP A 355 -13.99 -24.58 9.44
C ASP A 355 -13.37 -24.52 10.86
N THR A 356 -13.41 -23.36 11.51
CA THR A 356 -12.77 -23.01 12.80
C THR A 356 -13.19 -23.83 14.04
N ASN A 357 -14.05 -24.84 13.89
CA ASN A 357 -14.63 -25.59 15.02
C ASN A 357 -14.20 -27.06 15.03
N CYS A 358 -13.14 -27.39 15.77
CA CYS A 358 -12.82 -28.76 16.14
C CYS A 358 -12.44 -28.86 17.61
N GLU A 359 -13.05 -29.83 18.29
CA GLU A 359 -12.40 -30.88 19.11
C GLU A 359 -13.43 -31.56 20.01
N LEU A 360 -13.25 -32.85 20.34
CA LEU A 360 -13.89 -33.43 21.54
C LEU A 360 -13.02 -34.51 22.23
N CYS A 361 -12.47 -34.14 23.39
CA CYS A 361 -12.23 -35.07 24.51
C CYS A 361 -13.56 -35.60 25.07
N ASP A 362 -13.53 -36.71 25.83
CA ASP A 362 -14.68 -37.15 26.64
C ASP A 362 -15.22 -35.97 27.47
N ALA A 363 -16.53 -35.93 27.72
CA ALA A 363 -17.17 -34.78 28.35
C ALA A 363 -16.53 -34.40 29.72
N ASN A 364 -15.89 -35.37 30.36
CA ASN A 364 -15.25 -35.25 31.68
C ASN A 364 -13.73 -34.96 31.64
N LEU A 365 -13.11 -34.80 30.47
CA LEU A 365 -11.67 -34.59 30.33
C LEU A 365 -11.33 -33.24 29.67
N LEU A 366 -10.16 -32.71 30.01
CA LEU A 366 -9.59 -31.46 29.49
C LEU A 366 -8.53 -31.74 28.41
N VAL A 367 -8.36 -30.88 27.42
CA VAL A 367 -7.36 -30.97 26.35
C VAL A 367 -6.05 -30.33 26.80
N GLN A 368 -4.93 -31.05 26.75
CA GLN A 368 -3.60 -30.52 27.08
C GLN A 368 -2.52 -31.18 26.21
N ASN A 369 -1.70 -30.37 25.51
CA ASN A 369 -0.57 -30.83 24.67
C ASN A 369 -0.92 -32.08 23.85
N ASP A 370 -2.01 -32.00 23.09
CA ASP A 370 -2.49 -33.05 22.20
C ASP A 370 -2.94 -34.35 22.92
N GLY A 371 -3.36 -34.26 24.18
CA GLY A 371 -3.95 -35.35 24.96
C GLY A 371 -5.15 -34.92 25.80
N CYS A 372 -5.89 -35.88 26.35
CA CYS A 372 -6.98 -35.61 27.30
C CYS A 372 -6.53 -35.91 28.74
N VAL A 373 -6.65 -34.95 29.65
CA VAL A 373 -6.23 -35.01 31.06
C VAL A 373 -7.41 -34.77 32.00
N SER A 374 -7.36 -35.35 33.20
CA SER A 374 -8.41 -35.15 34.22
C SER A 374 -8.33 -33.78 34.92
N SER A 375 -7.17 -33.12 34.85
CA SER A 375 -6.92 -31.80 35.43
C SER A 375 -5.70 -31.17 34.75
N CYS A 376 -5.70 -29.85 34.55
CA CYS A 376 -4.51 -29.14 34.10
C CYS A 376 -3.41 -29.26 35.18
N GLY A 377 -2.21 -29.68 34.77
CA GLY A 377 -1.04 -29.75 35.67
C GLY A 377 -0.68 -28.39 36.29
N VAL A 378 0.29 -28.38 37.22
CA VAL A 378 0.64 -27.20 38.03
C VAL A 378 1.02 -25.96 37.19
N ASP A 379 1.53 -26.18 35.98
CA ASP A 379 1.98 -25.13 35.06
C ASP A 379 0.90 -24.64 34.07
N TYR A 380 -0.32 -25.18 34.15
CA TYR A 380 -1.38 -24.92 33.17
C TYR A 380 -2.71 -24.50 33.84
N ILE A 381 -3.50 -23.74 33.09
CA ILE A 381 -4.74 -23.08 33.53
C ILE A 381 -5.88 -23.58 32.65
N THR A 382 -7.04 -23.84 33.24
CA THR A 382 -8.22 -24.28 32.49
C THR A 382 -8.81 -23.10 31.71
N PHE A 383 -8.92 -23.25 30.40
CA PHE A 383 -9.50 -22.29 29.48
C PHE A 383 -10.82 -22.81 28.91
N LEU A 384 -11.56 -21.94 28.21
CA LEU A 384 -12.83 -22.28 27.58
C LEU A 384 -12.73 -23.55 26.72
N ASN A 385 -13.87 -24.21 26.53
CA ASN A 385 -13.98 -25.47 25.78
C ASN A 385 -13.15 -26.62 26.35
N ARG A 386 -12.88 -26.61 27.67
CA ARG A 386 -12.16 -27.67 28.39
C ARG A 386 -10.71 -27.83 27.92
N SER A 387 -10.00 -26.74 27.66
CA SER A 387 -8.57 -26.77 27.27
C SER A 387 -7.66 -26.35 28.43
N CYS A 388 -6.40 -26.75 28.39
CA CYS A 388 -5.36 -26.37 29.34
C CYS A 388 -4.31 -25.51 28.64
N VAL A 389 -4.15 -24.26 29.08
CA VAL A 389 -3.21 -23.29 28.50
C VAL A 389 -2.18 -22.85 29.54
N SER A 390 -0.94 -22.59 29.14
CA SER A 390 0.10 -22.10 30.06
C SER A 390 -0.08 -20.62 30.42
N VAL A 391 -0.76 -19.85 29.55
CA VAL A 391 -1.12 -18.43 29.74
C VAL A 391 -2.52 -18.23 29.17
N CYS A 392 -3.36 -17.45 29.85
CA CYS A 392 -4.68 -17.11 29.31
C CYS A 392 -4.53 -16.30 28.02
N PRO A 393 -5.21 -16.69 26.93
CA PRO A 393 -5.17 -15.94 25.67
C PRO A 393 -5.84 -14.57 25.83
N ASN A 394 -5.68 -13.71 24.82
CA ASN A 394 -6.32 -12.39 24.75
C ASN A 394 -7.83 -12.50 25.02
N ASN A 395 -8.40 -11.47 25.64
CA ASN A 395 -9.76 -11.38 26.18
C ASN A 395 -10.00 -12.18 27.47
N PHE A 396 -8.97 -12.79 28.06
CA PHE A 396 -9.08 -13.52 29.31
C PHE A 396 -7.94 -13.20 30.27
N PHE A 397 -8.25 -13.20 31.56
CA PHE A 397 -7.27 -13.11 32.65
C PHE A 397 -7.29 -14.35 33.52
N LYS A 398 -6.18 -14.60 34.22
CA LYS A 398 -6.07 -15.70 35.17
C LYS A 398 -6.90 -15.40 36.42
N ASN A 399 -7.92 -16.21 36.67
CA ASN A 399 -8.72 -16.20 37.88
C ASN A 399 -8.61 -17.56 38.58
N GLY A 400 -7.69 -17.64 39.54
CA GLY A 400 -7.35 -18.90 40.20
C GLY A 400 -6.72 -19.91 39.23
N THR A 401 -7.39 -21.04 39.02
CA THR A 401 -6.99 -22.13 38.10
C THR A 401 -7.71 -22.07 36.75
N THR A 402 -8.51 -21.04 36.52
CA THR A 402 -9.31 -20.86 35.29
C THR A 402 -9.01 -19.52 34.62
N CYS A 403 -9.23 -19.44 33.32
CA CYS A 403 -9.25 -18.18 32.60
C CYS A 403 -10.67 -17.61 32.62
N SER A 404 -10.83 -16.40 33.15
CA SER A 404 -12.09 -15.65 33.15
C SER A 404 -12.04 -14.55 32.10
N GLN A 405 -13.18 -14.23 31.50
CA GLN A 405 -13.27 -13.24 30.44
C GLN A 405 -12.97 -11.83 31.00
N CYS A 406 -12.22 -11.05 30.23
CA CYS A 406 -12.07 -9.62 30.45
C CYS A 406 -13.42 -8.90 30.32
N LYS A 407 -13.48 -7.64 30.77
CA LYS A 407 -14.58 -6.72 30.43
C LYS A 407 -14.75 -6.66 28.90
N GLU A 408 -15.98 -6.40 28.44
CA GLU A 408 -16.27 -6.23 27.02
C GLU A 408 -15.30 -5.25 26.34
N ASN A 409 -14.89 -5.59 25.12
CA ASN A 409 -14.02 -4.79 24.24
C ASN A 409 -12.56 -4.66 24.69
N CYS A 410 -12.13 -5.51 25.65
CA CYS A 410 -10.80 -5.50 26.22
C CYS A 410 -9.97 -6.72 25.82
N GLN A 411 -8.95 -6.50 25.00
CA GLN A 411 -8.02 -7.51 24.51
C GLN A 411 -7.08 -8.06 25.59
N LYS A 412 -6.62 -7.22 26.51
CA LYS A 412 -5.79 -7.66 27.65
C LYS A 412 -6.21 -6.94 28.92
N CYS A 413 -6.40 -7.72 29.98
CA CYS A 413 -6.84 -7.21 31.28
C CYS A 413 -6.06 -7.87 32.41
N VAL A 414 -6.01 -7.18 33.55
CA VAL A 414 -5.41 -7.72 34.79
C VAL A 414 -6.45 -8.49 35.59
N ASP A 415 -7.68 -7.98 35.60
CA ASP A 415 -8.85 -8.58 36.23
C ASP A 415 -10.12 -8.24 35.42
N SER A 416 -11.29 -8.54 35.97
CA SER A 416 -12.58 -8.33 35.29
C SER A 416 -12.93 -6.86 35.04
N ASN A 417 -12.22 -5.89 35.64
CA ASN A 417 -12.54 -4.47 35.57
C ASN A 417 -11.44 -3.63 34.92
N THR A 418 -10.18 -4.03 35.06
CA THR A 418 -9.04 -3.23 34.60
C THR A 418 -8.51 -3.71 33.26
N CYS A 419 -8.78 -2.94 32.20
CA CYS A 419 -8.22 -3.16 30.88
C CYS A 419 -6.89 -2.44 30.70
N ASN A 420 -5.95 -3.04 29.97
CA ASN A 420 -4.69 -2.40 29.57
C ASN A 420 -4.48 -2.32 28.05
N GLN A 421 -5.25 -3.08 27.27
CA GLN A 421 -5.20 -3.06 25.81
C GLN A 421 -6.59 -3.36 25.25
N CYS A 422 -7.08 -2.52 24.34
CA CYS A 422 -8.38 -2.68 23.69
C CYS A 422 -8.31 -3.57 22.46
N ASP A 423 -9.47 -4.11 22.06
CA ASP A 423 -9.63 -4.80 20.78
C ASP A 423 -9.39 -3.87 19.58
N ASP A 424 -9.17 -4.44 18.38
CA ASP A 424 -8.63 -3.72 17.24
C ASP A 424 -9.46 -2.52 16.74
N ASN A 425 -10.75 -2.46 17.12
CA ASN A 425 -11.70 -1.40 16.76
C ASN A 425 -12.06 -0.46 17.92
N TYR A 426 -11.41 -0.59 19.08
CA TYR A 426 -11.72 0.18 20.27
C TYR A 426 -10.54 1.04 20.70
N TYR A 427 -10.85 2.19 21.28
CA TYR A 427 -9.89 3.20 21.71
C TYR A 427 -9.77 3.20 23.23
N PHE A 428 -8.54 3.17 23.71
CA PHE A 428 -8.24 3.13 25.13
C PHE A 428 -8.39 4.50 25.80
N LEU A 429 -9.13 4.55 26.91
CA LEU A 429 -9.26 5.70 27.78
C LEU A 429 -9.51 5.24 29.22
N ASN A 430 -8.61 5.62 30.15
CA ASN A 430 -8.74 5.37 31.60
C ASN A 430 -9.20 3.94 31.94
N GLU A 431 -8.42 2.94 31.50
CA GLU A 431 -8.67 1.51 31.78
C GLU A 431 -9.94 0.94 31.13
N SER A 432 -10.59 1.68 30.23
CA SER A 432 -11.78 1.27 29.48
C SER A 432 -11.60 1.47 27.97
N CYS A 433 -12.40 0.73 27.21
CA CYS A 433 -12.33 0.67 25.75
C CYS A 433 -13.64 1.16 25.14
N TYR A 434 -13.53 2.10 24.19
CA TYR A 434 -14.67 2.77 23.58
C TYR A 434 -14.64 2.62 22.06
N GLU A 435 -15.77 2.25 21.45
CA GLU A 435 -15.91 2.19 19.98
C GLU A 435 -15.92 3.60 19.38
N GLU A 436 -16.66 4.49 20.04
CA GLU A 436 -16.67 5.92 19.80
C GLU A 436 -16.15 6.64 21.04
N CYS A 437 -15.15 7.50 20.87
CA CYS A 437 -14.57 8.25 21.99
C CYS A 437 -15.63 9.16 22.65
N PRO A 438 -15.68 9.23 23.99
CA PRO A 438 -16.58 10.14 24.69
C PRO A 438 -16.37 11.60 24.28
N LEU A 439 -17.38 12.44 24.51
CA LEU A 439 -17.30 13.89 24.25
C LEU A 439 -16.05 14.50 24.92
N GLY A 440 -15.40 15.41 24.18
CA GLY A 440 -14.12 16.00 24.56
C GLY A 440 -12.88 15.21 24.12
N TYR A 441 -13.06 14.07 23.44
CA TYR A 441 -11.97 13.27 22.88
C TYR A 441 -12.23 12.90 21.42
N TYR A 442 -11.17 12.71 20.64
CA TYR A 442 -11.20 12.19 19.29
C TYR A 442 -10.41 10.88 19.18
N LYS A 443 -10.61 10.15 18.08
CA LYS A 443 -9.94 8.88 17.80
C LYS A 443 -8.48 9.13 17.38
N GLY A 444 -7.54 8.83 18.27
CA GLY A 444 -6.11 8.76 17.96
C GLY A 444 -5.74 7.42 17.30
N ASP A 445 -4.47 7.02 17.35
CA ASP A 445 -4.02 5.75 16.75
C ASP A 445 -4.66 4.52 17.44
N LYS A 446 -4.64 4.47 18.78
CA LYS A 446 -5.28 3.42 19.61
C LYS A 446 -5.83 3.95 20.95
N THR A 447 -5.86 5.27 21.10
CA THR A 447 -6.29 5.97 22.31
C THR A 447 -7.37 7.00 21.97
N CYS A 448 -8.20 7.35 22.95
CA CYS A 448 -9.00 8.54 22.85
C CYS A 448 -8.16 9.74 23.29
N ASP A 449 -7.82 10.60 22.33
CA ASP A 449 -6.96 11.75 22.53
C ASP A 449 -7.79 13.01 22.78
N LEU A 450 -7.29 13.94 23.59
CA LEU A 450 -8.07 15.08 24.08
C LEU A 450 -8.29 16.14 22.97
N CYS A 451 -9.54 16.62 22.84
CA CYS A 451 -9.86 17.78 22.02
C CYS A 451 -9.30 19.09 22.64
N ALA A 452 -9.19 20.15 21.83
CA ALA A 452 -9.02 21.50 22.37
C ALA A 452 -10.15 21.85 23.33
N SER A 453 -9.84 22.61 24.40
CA SER A 453 -10.78 22.90 25.49
C SER A 453 -12.04 23.70 25.08
N SER A 454 -12.01 24.36 23.91
CA SER A 454 -13.17 25.05 23.34
C SER A 454 -14.09 24.13 22.51
N CYS A 455 -13.63 22.94 22.13
CA CYS A 455 -14.42 21.95 21.40
C CYS A 455 -15.21 21.05 22.36
N ARG A 456 -16.49 20.83 22.08
CA ARG A 456 -17.31 19.79 22.72
C ARG A 456 -17.11 18.43 22.04
N SER A 457 -16.94 18.43 20.72
CA SER A 457 -16.47 17.29 19.93
C SER A 457 -15.53 17.78 18.82
N CYS A 458 -14.60 16.95 18.37
CA CYS A 458 -13.57 17.34 17.44
C CYS A 458 -13.17 16.20 16.49
N VAL A 459 -12.70 16.56 15.30
CA VAL A 459 -12.15 15.63 14.29
C VAL A 459 -10.70 15.30 14.64
N ASP A 460 -9.96 16.31 15.10
CA ASP A 460 -8.60 16.21 15.61
C ASP A 460 -8.41 17.17 16.80
N GLY A 461 -7.21 17.23 17.36
CA GLY A 461 -6.92 18.07 18.53
C GLY A 461 -7.20 19.57 18.35
N THR A 462 -7.47 20.07 17.14
CA THR A 462 -7.65 21.48 16.81
C THR A 462 -8.93 21.82 16.04
N SER A 463 -9.48 20.89 15.25
CA SER A 463 -10.69 21.10 14.44
C SER A 463 -11.92 20.54 15.14
N CYS A 464 -12.82 21.43 15.57
CA CYS A 464 -14.04 21.10 16.29
C CYS A 464 -15.18 20.71 15.33
N GLU A 465 -16.01 19.75 15.72
CA GLU A 465 -17.30 19.49 15.08
C GLU A 465 -18.45 20.19 15.82
N SER A 466 -18.27 20.42 17.12
CA SER A 466 -19.20 21.18 17.95
C SER A 466 -18.46 21.92 19.06
N CYS A 467 -19.03 23.04 19.49
CA CYS A 467 -18.43 23.90 20.52
C CYS A 467 -19.01 23.64 21.91
N VAL A 468 -18.20 23.90 22.94
CA VAL A 468 -18.69 24.03 24.32
C VAL A 468 -19.65 25.23 24.40
N ASP A 469 -20.59 25.21 25.34
CA ASP A 469 -21.53 26.33 25.51
C ASP A 469 -20.79 27.67 25.64
N ASN A 470 -21.31 28.70 24.96
CA ASN A 470 -20.72 30.05 24.79
C ASN A 470 -19.55 30.16 23.81
N PHE A 471 -19.10 29.07 23.20
CA PHE A 471 -18.18 29.10 22.06
C PHE A 471 -18.92 28.87 20.74
N MET A 472 -18.36 29.42 19.67
CA MET A 472 -19.02 29.56 18.37
C MET A 472 -18.10 29.07 17.26
N MET A 473 -18.62 28.26 16.35
CA MET A 473 -17.80 27.65 15.30
C MET A 473 -17.56 28.64 14.16
N VAL A 474 -16.29 28.83 13.81
CA VAL A 474 -15.88 29.54 12.60
C VAL A 474 -16.00 28.60 11.40
N GLU A 475 -16.85 28.96 10.43
CA GLU A 475 -17.23 28.09 9.30
C GLU A 475 -16.01 27.60 8.48
N ASP A 476 -15.00 28.46 8.27
CA ASP A 476 -13.82 28.11 7.46
C ASP A 476 -12.81 27.23 8.20
N THR A 477 -12.52 27.54 9.47
CA THR A 477 -11.43 26.88 10.22
C THR A 477 -11.92 25.75 11.12
N HIS A 478 -13.23 25.63 11.31
CA HIS A 478 -13.84 24.69 12.26
C HIS A 478 -13.32 24.87 13.70
N GLN A 479 -12.82 26.07 14.04
CA GLN A 479 -12.38 26.40 15.39
C GLN A 479 -13.51 27.07 16.17
N CYS A 480 -13.56 26.79 17.47
CA CYS A 480 -14.53 27.37 18.39
C CYS A 480 -13.95 28.60 19.10
N VAL A 481 -14.58 29.76 18.92
CA VAL A 481 -14.15 31.06 19.48
C VAL A 481 -15.26 31.69 20.32
N GLU A 482 -14.90 32.53 21.30
CA GLU A 482 -15.87 33.21 22.18
C GLU A 482 -16.54 34.41 21.50
N SER A 483 -15.86 35.05 20.54
CA SER A 483 -16.38 36.16 19.73
C SER A 483 -15.92 36.04 18.28
N CYS A 484 -16.80 36.40 17.33
CA CYS A 484 -16.39 36.56 15.94
C CYS A 484 -15.34 37.67 15.81
N ASP A 485 -14.34 37.44 14.96
CA ASP A 485 -13.42 38.50 14.52
C ASP A 485 -14.21 39.67 13.91
N GLU A 486 -13.59 40.84 13.86
CA GLU A 486 -14.18 42.09 13.35
C GLU A 486 -14.88 41.91 11.98
N ASN A 487 -14.41 40.97 11.14
CA ASN A 487 -14.94 40.73 9.79
C ASN A 487 -16.00 39.62 9.69
N GLY A 488 -16.58 39.20 10.82
CA GLY A 488 -17.58 38.14 10.90
C GLY A 488 -18.84 38.55 11.66
N TYR A 489 -19.92 37.82 11.43
CA TYR A 489 -21.19 38.01 12.13
C TYR A 489 -21.77 36.67 12.59
N PHE A 490 -22.69 36.76 13.56
CA PHE A 490 -23.38 35.59 14.09
C PHE A 490 -24.55 35.19 13.19
N GLN A 491 -24.44 34.03 12.56
CA GLN A 491 -25.58 33.38 11.92
C GLN A 491 -26.30 32.50 12.95
N GLN A 492 -27.59 32.77 13.17
CA GLN A 492 -28.47 32.00 14.07
C GLN A 492 -27.96 31.83 15.53
N LYS A 493 -27.04 32.68 16.00
CA LYS A 493 -26.40 32.61 17.32
C LYS A 493 -25.62 31.31 17.61
N THR A 494 -25.23 30.53 16.60
CA THR A 494 -24.37 29.34 16.79
C THR A 494 -23.15 29.27 15.86
N THR A 495 -23.15 30.02 14.75
CA THR A 495 -22.09 29.93 13.73
C THR A 495 -21.55 31.32 13.41
N CYS A 496 -20.22 31.44 13.27
CA CYS A 496 -19.55 32.65 12.83
C CYS A 496 -19.30 32.57 11.32
N LYS A 497 -19.98 33.43 10.56
CA LYS A 497 -19.81 33.52 9.11
C LYS A 497 -19.11 34.83 8.75
N LYS A 498 -18.18 34.77 7.81
CA LYS A 498 -17.50 35.98 7.30
C LYS A 498 -18.48 36.83 6.50
N CYS A 499 -18.29 38.15 6.56
CA CYS A 499 -19.08 39.07 5.77
C CYS A 499 -18.87 38.82 4.27
N SER A 500 -19.96 38.78 3.52
CA SER A 500 -19.95 38.57 2.07
C SER A 500 -19.68 39.87 1.31
N GLY A 501 -18.98 39.77 0.18
CA GLY A 501 -18.63 40.92 -0.66
C GLY A 501 -17.58 41.81 -0.01
N ASN A 502 -17.58 43.10 -0.36
CA ASN A 502 -16.62 44.07 0.19
C ASN A 502 -17.11 44.69 1.50
N CYS A 503 -17.77 43.89 2.33
CA CYS A 503 -18.29 44.31 3.62
C CYS A 503 -17.30 43.97 4.73
N LEU A 504 -16.87 44.98 5.49
CA LEU A 504 -15.98 44.84 6.64
C LEU A 504 -16.75 44.40 7.89
N HIS A 505 -17.87 45.06 8.21
CA HIS A 505 -18.75 44.65 9.32
C HIS A 505 -20.18 44.43 8.83
N CYS A 506 -20.77 43.31 9.19
CA CYS A 506 -22.12 42.94 8.80
C CYS A 506 -22.92 42.41 9.99
N ASN A 507 -24.24 42.46 9.89
CA ASN A 507 -25.16 41.83 10.86
C ASN A 507 -25.88 40.61 10.27
N SER A 508 -25.81 40.43 8.95
CA SER A 508 -26.38 39.29 8.22
C SER A 508 -25.62 39.08 6.90
N GLU A 509 -25.94 38.00 6.18
CA GLU A 509 -25.34 37.67 4.88
C GLU A 509 -25.49 38.78 3.83
N ILE A 510 -26.55 39.58 3.95
CA ILE A 510 -26.95 40.61 2.98
C ILE A 510 -26.96 42.02 3.58
N THR A 511 -26.78 42.16 4.89
CA THR A 511 -26.86 43.44 5.59
C THR A 511 -25.48 43.84 6.10
N CYS A 512 -24.84 44.73 5.36
CA CYS A 512 -23.59 45.36 5.74
C CYS A 512 -23.84 46.62 6.58
N ASN A 513 -22.98 46.85 7.57
CA ASN A 513 -22.93 48.07 8.38
C ASN A 513 -21.73 48.95 7.99
N LEU A 514 -20.63 48.34 7.58
CA LEU A 514 -19.42 49.04 7.17
C LEU A 514 -18.75 48.32 6.00
N CYS A 515 -18.48 49.04 4.92
CA CYS A 515 -17.78 48.49 3.77
C CYS A 515 -16.25 48.63 3.93
N ASN A 516 -15.49 47.77 3.25
CA ASN A 516 -14.05 47.93 3.08
C ASN A 516 -13.73 49.30 2.48
N GLU A 517 -12.54 49.83 2.79
CA GLU A 517 -12.04 51.08 2.19
C GLU A 517 -12.19 50.99 0.67
N THR A 518 -12.83 52.01 0.04
CA THR A 518 -13.22 52.14 -1.39
C THR A 518 -14.66 51.78 -1.81
N PHE A 519 -15.51 51.29 -0.91
CA PHE A 519 -16.92 50.98 -1.22
C PHE A 519 -17.91 51.85 -0.43
N TYR A 520 -19.05 52.14 -1.04
CA TYR A 520 -20.14 52.90 -0.42
C TYR A 520 -21.26 51.96 0.04
N LEU A 521 -21.76 52.16 1.26
CA LEU A 521 -22.92 51.42 1.77
C LEU A 521 -24.20 52.01 1.19
N SER A 522 -24.97 51.22 0.42
CA SER A 522 -26.25 51.69 -0.09
C SER A 522 -27.31 51.76 1.01
N ASP A 523 -27.94 52.93 1.20
CA ASP A 523 -28.97 53.11 2.24
C ASP A 523 -30.22 52.26 1.98
N HIS A 524 -30.55 51.97 0.72
CA HIS A 524 -31.77 51.25 0.34
C HIS A 524 -31.70 49.73 0.58
N ASN A 525 -30.53 49.10 0.38
CA ASN A 525 -30.40 47.64 0.48
C ASN A 525 -29.25 47.17 1.41
N ARG A 526 -28.50 48.10 2.02
CA ARG A 526 -27.39 47.81 2.94
C ARG A 526 -26.29 46.93 2.32
N VAL A 527 -26.07 47.05 1.01
CA VAL A 527 -25.01 46.36 0.27
C VAL A 527 -23.89 47.34 -0.11
N CYS A 528 -22.64 46.86 -0.12
CA CYS A 528 -21.47 47.64 -0.55
C CYS A 528 -21.38 47.71 -2.07
N VAL A 529 -21.40 48.93 -2.62
CA VAL A 529 -21.32 49.20 -4.05
C VAL A 529 -20.15 50.11 -4.39
N THR A 530 -19.55 49.93 -5.57
CA THR A 530 -18.46 50.80 -6.06
C THR A 530 -18.96 52.15 -6.58
N ARG A 531 -20.25 52.25 -6.92
CA ARG A 531 -20.92 53.48 -7.39
C ARG A 531 -22.39 53.46 -6.95
N CYS A 532 -22.93 54.61 -6.56
CA CYS A 532 -24.32 54.71 -6.12
C CYS A 532 -25.31 54.50 -7.29
N PRO A 533 -26.42 53.78 -7.06
CA PRO A 533 -27.44 53.53 -8.08
C PRO A 533 -28.19 54.81 -8.48
N THR A 534 -28.84 54.80 -9.65
CA THR A 534 -29.68 55.91 -10.11
C THR A 534 -30.72 56.31 -9.07
N GLY A 535 -30.81 57.61 -8.77
CA GLY A 535 -31.66 58.15 -7.70
C GLY A 535 -30.97 58.29 -6.34
N PHE A 536 -29.67 57.99 -6.25
CA PHE A 536 -28.85 58.16 -5.04
C PHE A 536 -27.51 58.83 -5.38
N PHE A 537 -26.92 59.56 -4.43
CA PHE A 537 -25.60 60.20 -4.57
C PHE A 537 -24.62 59.74 -3.48
N GLU A 538 -23.32 59.87 -3.74
CA GLU A 538 -22.25 59.52 -2.82
C GLU A 538 -22.20 60.54 -1.67
N ASN A 539 -22.40 60.08 -0.43
CA ASN A 539 -22.36 60.88 0.77
C ASN A 539 -21.37 60.24 1.77
N ASN A 540 -20.12 60.69 1.71
CA ASN A 540 -19.01 60.15 2.50
C ASN A 540 -18.79 58.64 2.27
N ILE A 541 -19.29 57.76 3.15
CA ILE A 541 -19.18 56.29 3.03
C ILE A 541 -20.53 55.61 2.72
N THR A 542 -21.61 56.37 2.49
CA THR A 542 -22.94 55.84 2.16
C THR A 542 -23.50 56.42 0.86
N CYS A 543 -24.51 55.77 0.27
CA CYS A 543 -25.30 56.31 -0.84
C CYS A 543 -26.64 56.83 -0.33
N SER A 544 -26.81 58.16 -0.31
CA SER A 544 -28.01 58.82 0.18
C SER A 544 -29.00 59.11 -0.96
N GLU A 545 -30.30 59.03 -0.65
CA GLU A 545 -31.38 59.21 -1.64
C GLU A 545 -31.42 60.65 -2.15
N CYS A 546 -31.63 60.79 -3.46
CA CYS A 546 -31.86 62.08 -4.08
C CYS A 546 -33.23 62.63 -3.64
N LYS A 547 -33.28 63.93 -3.32
CA LYS A 547 -34.53 64.63 -3.03
C LYS A 547 -35.46 64.59 -4.25
N ILE A 548 -36.76 64.54 -3.98
CA ILE A 548 -37.81 64.52 -5.01
C ILE A 548 -37.77 65.82 -5.83
N ASP A 549 -37.54 66.94 -5.15
CA ASP A 549 -37.44 68.26 -5.75
C ASP A 549 -36.13 68.92 -5.32
N TYR A 550 -35.41 69.44 -6.31
CA TYR A 550 -34.21 70.24 -6.12
C TYR A 550 -34.47 71.68 -6.57
N GLU A 551 -33.92 72.65 -5.84
CA GLU A 551 -33.93 74.05 -6.28
C GLU A 551 -33.04 74.20 -7.54
N ILE A 552 -33.60 74.80 -8.59
CA ILE A 552 -32.90 75.06 -9.85
C ILE A 552 -32.68 76.58 -9.96
N PRO A 553 -31.47 77.05 -10.32
CA PRO A 553 -30.27 76.26 -10.68
C PRO A 553 -29.65 75.54 -9.47
N CYS A 554 -29.13 74.33 -9.70
CA CYS A 554 -28.46 73.56 -8.65
C CYS A 554 -27.28 74.34 -8.05
N GLU A 555 -27.25 74.47 -6.72
CA GLU A 555 -26.12 75.11 -6.02
C GLU A 555 -25.26 74.11 -5.22
N THR A 556 -25.69 72.85 -5.07
CA THR A 556 -24.98 71.82 -4.30
C THR A 556 -24.57 70.62 -5.16
N GLU A 557 -23.46 69.96 -4.80
CA GLU A 557 -22.96 68.78 -5.53
C GLU A 557 -23.99 67.63 -5.56
N GLU A 558 -24.74 67.47 -4.47
CA GLU A 558 -25.92 66.60 -4.38
C GLU A 558 -26.90 66.87 -5.53
N CYS A 559 -27.30 68.13 -5.70
CA CYS A 559 -28.24 68.55 -6.73
C CYS A 559 -27.70 68.26 -8.13
N PHE A 560 -26.43 68.60 -8.40
CA PHE A 560 -25.83 68.34 -9.72
C PHE A 560 -25.85 66.85 -10.09
N ARG A 561 -25.42 65.97 -9.17
CA ARG A 561 -25.37 64.52 -9.43
C ARG A 561 -26.76 63.90 -9.58
N CYS A 562 -27.72 64.32 -8.76
CA CYS A 562 -29.09 63.79 -8.80
C CYS A 562 -29.90 64.34 -9.98
N TYR A 563 -29.73 65.61 -10.31
CA TYR A 563 -30.46 66.29 -11.39
C TYR A 563 -30.01 65.83 -12.79
N GLU A 564 -28.73 65.55 -13.00
CA GLU A 564 -28.26 65.00 -14.30
C GLU A 564 -28.83 63.60 -14.62
N GLY A 565 -29.19 62.80 -13.60
CA GLY A 565 -29.75 61.45 -13.79
C GLY A 565 -31.23 61.41 -14.19
N ALA A 566 -31.99 62.48 -13.98
CA ALA A 566 -33.44 62.53 -14.16
C ALA A 566 -33.89 62.59 -15.65
N TRP A 567 -32.99 62.96 -16.58
CA TRP A 567 -33.33 63.28 -17.98
C TRP A 567 -33.35 62.08 -18.95
N LYS A 568 -33.42 60.83 -18.47
CA LYS A 568 -33.50 59.64 -19.33
C LYS A 568 -34.88 58.99 -19.46
N ARG A 569 -35.94 59.55 -18.84
CA ARG A 569 -37.33 59.10 -19.08
C ARG A 569 -38.20 60.23 -19.59
N ASP A 570 -38.55 60.09 -20.86
CA ASP A 570 -39.80 60.53 -21.48
C ASP A 570 -39.92 61.97 -21.99
N LEU A 571 -39.19 62.18 -23.08
CA LEU A 571 -39.53 63.06 -24.20
C LEU A 571 -40.83 62.60 -24.89
N VAL A 572 -41.99 62.89 -24.29
CA VAL A 572 -43.31 62.96 -24.97
C VAL A 572 -44.15 63.91 -24.09
N VAL A 573 -44.50 65.15 -24.47
CA VAL A 573 -45.51 65.50 -25.45
C VAL A 573 -45.32 66.97 -25.84
N VAL A 574 -44.84 67.16 -27.07
CA VAL A 574 -45.42 68.01 -28.14
C VAL A 574 -46.08 69.35 -27.74
N LEU A 575 -45.60 70.47 -28.30
CA LEU A 575 -46.27 71.16 -29.41
C LEU A 575 -45.63 72.51 -29.75
N PHE A 576 -44.90 72.49 -30.87
CA PHE A 576 -44.96 73.48 -31.96
C PHE A 576 -46.03 74.56 -31.77
N VAL A 577 -45.60 75.78 -31.42
CA VAL A 577 -46.31 77.01 -31.76
C VAL A 577 -45.26 78.10 -32.00
N LEU A 578 -45.05 78.39 -33.29
CA LEU A 578 -44.79 79.71 -33.87
C LEU A 578 -43.50 80.47 -33.42
N PHE A 579 -42.72 81.13 -34.29
CA PHE A 579 -42.88 81.42 -35.71
C PHE A 579 -41.63 82.16 -36.23
N LEU A 580 -41.32 81.87 -37.50
CA LEU A 580 -40.99 82.80 -38.59
C LEU A 580 -39.72 83.67 -38.55
N LEU A 581 -38.95 83.41 -39.61
CA LEU A 581 -38.47 84.36 -40.63
C LEU A 581 -37.49 85.46 -40.17
N LEU A 582 -36.20 85.17 -40.35
CA LEU A 582 -35.32 85.87 -41.30
C LEU A 582 -34.09 85.01 -41.61
#